data_AF-A0A1G8LTI5-F1
#
_entry.id   AF-A0A1G8LTI5-F1
#
_cell.length_a   1.000
_cell.length_b   1.000
_cell.length_c   1.000
_cell.angle_alpha   90.00
_cell.angle_beta   90.00
_cell.angle_gamma   90.00
#
_symmetry.space_group_name_H-M   'P 1'
#
loop_
_entity.id
_entity.type
_entity.pdbx_description
1 polymer ?
#
loop_
_entity_poly.entity_id
_entity_poly.type
_entity_poly.pdbx_seq_one_letter_code
_entity_poly.pdbx_strand_id
1 'polypeptide(L)'
;MNNDFQEELNLHSAGAIIRHTSVFDHMESYKNNFQLSKEFTDKWVLPLYMKIRNTHDLSWADYLLELKNELTEDVTLTLLGDFNWRTRTVGAYLSVLKNYENQIPIIGVHLLKSEVCYAGDLYALILAYYNTPETIEYLHKYLEYYLQKPELDFDQEAVLEAVAYLDMINKTDNLSKYLKLWNKMLEERNEISKVRNIRIAKIIEKQEGKESSEKYLKNLDQVIINPELSIKHITEQIKFLQELRSYFD
;
A
#
# COMPACT_ATOMS: atom_id res chain seq x y z
N MET A 1 19.20 24.77 -10.08
CA MET A 1 18.81 23.35 -10.27
C MET A 1 17.83 23.30 -11.42
N ASN A 2 17.96 22.31 -12.30
CA ASN A 2 17.04 22.15 -13.42
C ASN A 2 15.64 21.81 -12.88
N ASN A 3 14.59 22.43 -13.40
CA ASN A 3 13.23 22.32 -12.84
C ASN A 3 12.77 20.84 -12.80
N ASP A 4 13.13 20.08 -13.83
CA ASP A 4 12.84 18.64 -13.97
C ASP A 4 13.44 17.79 -12.84
N PHE A 5 14.65 18.12 -12.38
CA PHE A 5 15.30 17.38 -11.29
C PHE A 5 14.61 17.62 -9.96
N GLN A 6 14.13 18.85 -9.71
CA GLN A 6 13.39 19.15 -8.49
C GLN A 6 12.03 18.44 -8.48
N GLU A 7 11.37 18.36 -9.64
CA GLU A 7 10.12 17.63 -9.80
C GLU A 7 10.30 16.13 -9.55
N GLU A 8 11.34 15.51 -10.11
CA GLU A 8 11.65 14.10 -9.86
C GLU A 8 11.95 13.82 -8.38
N LEU A 9 12.69 14.71 -7.70
CA LEU A 9 12.93 14.60 -6.26
C LEU A 9 11.64 14.70 -5.45
N ASN A 10 10.74 15.61 -5.83
CA ASN A 10 9.46 15.77 -5.16
C ASN A 10 8.59 14.52 -5.32
N LEU A 11 8.50 13.96 -6.54
CA LEU A 11 7.77 12.72 -6.82
C LEU A 11 8.36 11.53 -6.05
N HIS A 12 9.68 11.40 -6.02
CA HIS A 12 10.35 10.36 -5.24
C HIS A 12 10.03 10.47 -3.74
N SER A 13 10.11 11.68 -3.18
CA SER A 13 9.80 11.95 -1.76
C SER A 13 8.33 11.64 -1.41
N ALA A 14 7.43 11.94 -2.34
CA ALA A 14 6.00 11.63 -2.26
C ALA A 14 5.67 10.14 -2.37
N GLY A 15 6.64 9.30 -2.80
CA GLY A 15 6.45 7.87 -3.00
C GLY A 15 6.02 7.47 -4.41
N ALA A 16 5.96 8.40 -5.36
CA ALA A 16 5.65 8.14 -6.77
C ALA A 16 6.91 7.71 -7.54
N ILE A 17 7.54 6.64 -7.06
CA ILE A 17 8.81 6.12 -7.59
C ILE A 17 8.59 5.37 -8.90
N ILE A 18 7.45 4.68 -9.03
CA ILE A 18 7.04 3.96 -10.23
C ILE A 18 5.84 4.71 -10.83
N ARG A 19 5.92 5.03 -12.12
CA ARG A 19 4.84 5.62 -12.91
C ARG A 19 4.49 4.65 -14.02
N HIS A 20 3.26 4.16 -14.04
CA HIS A 20 2.77 3.23 -15.05
C HIS A 20 1.44 3.74 -15.62
N THR A 21 1.16 3.35 -16.86
CA THR A 21 -0.18 3.47 -17.45
C THR A 21 -1.03 2.32 -16.95
N SER A 22 -2.26 2.60 -16.55
CA SER A 22 -3.19 1.60 -16.05
C SER A 22 -4.55 1.68 -16.73
N VAL A 23 -5.33 0.61 -16.63
CA VAL A 23 -6.73 0.63 -17.05
C VAL A 23 -7.57 1.60 -16.21
N PHE A 24 -7.05 2.07 -15.08
CA PHE A 24 -7.69 3.00 -14.14
C PHE A 24 -7.31 4.47 -14.38
N ASP A 25 -6.60 4.77 -15.47
CA ASP A 25 -6.15 6.14 -15.76
C ASP A 25 -7.33 7.09 -16.04
N HIS A 26 -8.47 6.55 -16.48
CA HIS A 26 -9.72 7.28 -16.66
C HIS A 26 -10.38 7.71 -15.34
N MET A 27 -9.98 7.11 -14.21
CA MET A 27 -10.49 7.49 -12.88
C MET A 27 -9.74 8.71 -12.37
N GLU A 28 -10.48 9.67 -11.80
CA GLU A 28 -9.91 10.86 -11.19
C GLU A 28 -9.56 10.60 -9.72
N SER A 29 -8.28 10.70 -9.37
CA SER A 29 -7.87 10.72 -7.96
C SER A 29 -8.34 12.00 -7.32
N TYR A 30 -8.91 11.92 -6.12
CA TYR A 30 -9.12 13.10 -5.30
C TYR A 30 -7.77 13.79 -5.00
N LYS A 31 -7.70 15.09 -5.24
CA LYS A 31 -6.51 15.92 -5.04
C LYS A 31 -6.89 17.28 -4.46
N ASN A 32 -6.08 17.75 -3.51
CA ASN A 32 -6.20 19.12 -3.03
C ASN A 32 -5.79 20.09 -4.15
N ASN A 33 -6.39 21.27 -4.15
CA ASN A 33 -5.96 22.41 -4.96
C ASN A 33 -5.01 23.35 -4.18
N PHE A 34 -4.51 22.91 -3.03
CA PHE A 34 -3.59 23.63 -2.16
C PHE A 34 -2.51 22.71 -1.60
N GLN A 35 -1.40 23.30 -1.16
CA GLN A 35 -0.35 22.60 -0.45
C GLN A 35 -0.64 22.59 1.06
N LEU A 36 -0.39 21.46 1.72
CA LEU A 36 -0.53 21.37 3.17
C LEU A 36 0.47 22.27 3.89
N SER A 37 0.01 22.94 4.96
CA SER A 37 0.91 23.71 5.81
C SER A 37 1.78 22.78 6.66
N LYS A 38 2.98 23.26 7.03
CA LYS A 38 3.89 22.51 7.91
C LYS A 38 3.22 22.18 9.26
N GLU A 39 2.48 23.12 9.82
CA GLU A 39 1.73 22.94 11.06
C GLU A 39 0.70 21.80 10.94
N PHE A 40 -0.01 21.74 9.81
CA PHE A 40 -0.97 20.66 9.55
C PHE A 40 -0.26 19.29 9.46
N THR A 41 0.87 19.21 8.75
CA THR A 41 1.63 17.96 8.63
C THR A 41 2.30 17.55 9.95
N ASP A 42 2.81 18.50 10.72
CA ASP A 42 3.43 18.25 12.02
C ASP A 42 2.41 17.71 13.02
N LYS A 43 1.16 18.16 12.94
CA LYS A 43 0.05 17.69 13.77
C LYS A 43 -0.48 16.33 13.31
N TRP A 44 -0.89 16.24 12.05
CA TRP A 44 -1.68 15.10 11.58
C TRP A 44 -0.88 13.99 10.93
N VAL A 45 0.39 14.20 10.57
CA VAL A 45 1.14 13.22 9.77
C VAL A 45 2.35 12.71 10.53
N LEU A 46 3.23 13.63 10.96
CA LEU A 46 4.53 13.30 11.54
C LEU A 46 4.46 12.35 12.75
N PRO A 47 3.51 12.48 13.69
CA PRO A 47 3.41 11.58 14.84
C PRO A 47 2.88 10.18 14.48
N LEU A 48 2.23 10.04 13.32
CA LEU A 48 1.34 8.93 13.01
C LEU A 48 1.83 8.02 11.87
N TYR A 49 2.39 8.56 10.80
CA TYR A 49 2.55 7.82 9.53
C TYR A 49 3.40 6.54 9.63
N MET A 50 4.33 6.46 10.58
CA MET A 50 5.12 5.24 10.87
C MET A 50 4.57 4.41 12.03
N LYS A 51 3.64 4.96 12.82
CA LYS A 51 3.16 4.37 14.08
C LYS A 51 1.74 3.83 14.02
N ILE A 52 0.89 4.34 13.12
CA ILE A 52 -0.56 4.08 13.10
C ILE A 52 -0.94 2.61 12.84
N ARG A 53 0.02 1.78 12.42
CA ARG A 53 -0.10 0.31 12.26
C ARG A 53 0.54 -0.49 13.39
N ASN A 54 1.18 0.17 14.36
CA ASN A 54 1.86 -0.48 15.47
C ASN A 54 0.87 -0.78 16.59
N THR A 55 0.59 -2.07 16.80
CA THR A 55 -0.30 -2.58 17.84
C THR A 55 0.39 -2.83 19.19
N HIS A 56 1.72 -2.65 19.26
CA HIS A 56 2.53 -2.89 20.47
C HIS A 56 2.93 -1.58 21.19
N ASP A 57 3.09 -0.49 20.46
CA ASP A 57 3.28 0.87 21.00
C ASP A 57 2.00 1.68 20.74
N LEU A 58 1.26 1.98 21.80
CA LEU A 58 -0.03 2.69 21.73
C LEU A 58 0.10 4.20 22.02
N SER A 59 1.31 4.73 22.18
CA SER A 59 1.52 6.17 22.47
C SER A 59 0.92 7.08 21.39
N TRP A 60 0.84 6.61 20.15
CA TRP A 60 0.20 7.34 19.05
C TRP A 60 -1.33 7.34 19.15
N ALA A 61 -1.92 6.30 19.76
CA ALA A 61 -3.36 6.21 19.96
C ALA A 61 -3.80 7.23 21.03
N ASP A 62 -3.04 7.34 22.13
CA ASP A 62 -3.28 8.38 23.16
C ASP A 62 -3.22 9.79 22.54
N TYR A 63 -2.19 10.05 21.71
CA TYR A 63 -2.07 11.31 20.97
C TYR A 63 -3.31 11.59 20.09
N LEU A 64 -3.83 10.59 19.39
CA LEU A 64 -5.04 10.74 18.58
C LEU A 64 -6.30 10.97 19.41
N LEU A 65 -6.41 10.33 20.58
CA LEU A 65 -7.55 10.49 21.47
C LEU A 65 -7.64 11.92 22.01
N GLU A 66 -6.52 12.58 22.27
CA GLU A 66 -6.48 14.01 22.62
C GLU A 66 -7.01 14.90 21.49
N LEU A 67 -6.78 14.50 20.24
CA LEU A 67 -7.18 15.25 19.04
C LEU A 67 -8.55 14.84 18.49
N LYS A 68 -9.26 13.90 19.12
CA LYS A 68 -10.47 13.28 18.53
C LYS A 68 -11.58 14.27 18.17
N ASN A 69 -11.70 15.37 18.92
CA ASN A 69 -12.70 16.41 18.67
C ASN A 69 -12.32 17.33 17.51
N GLU A 70 -11.03 17.41 17.19
CA GLU A 70 -10.50 18.17 16.05
C GLU A 70 -10.42 17.32 14.78
N LEU A 71 -10.59 15.99 14.89
CA LEU A 71 -10.58 15.08 13.76
C LEU A 71 -11.90 15.15 12.99
N THR A 72 -12.00 16.13 12.09
CA THR A 72 -13.15 16.32 11.21
C THR A 72 -13.01 15.56 9.89
N GLU A 73 -14.12 15.48 9.17
CA GLU A 73 -14.14 14.95 7.80
C GLU A 73 -13.19 15.73 6.89
N ASP A 74 -13.19 17.06 6.98
CA ASP A 74 -12.28 17.92 6.21
C ASP A 74 -10.80 17.64 6.47
N VAL A 75 -10.42 17.28 7.71
CA VAL A 75 -9.04 16.89 8.03
C VAL A 75 -8.66 15.63 7.25
N THR A 76 -9.50 14.60 7.31
CA THR A 76 -9.24 13.32 6.62
C THR A 76 -9.26 13.47 5.09
N LEU A 77 -10.19 14.28 4.57
CA LEU A 77 -10.26 14.59 3.15
C LEU A 77 -9.02 15.38 2.68
N THR A 78 -8.59 16.36 3.45
CA THR A 78 -7.36 17.13 3.20
C THR A 78 -6.13 16.22 3.16
N LEU A 79 -6.03 15.23 4.05
CA LEU A 79 -4.95 14.25 4.05
C LEU A 79 -4.99 13.33 2.81
N LEU A 80 -6.17 12.85 2.43
CA LEU A 80 -6.36 11.99 1.25
C LEU A 80 -6.09 12.71 -0.07
N GLY A 81 -6.29 14.03 -0.12
CA GLY A 81 -6.05 14.84 -1.31
C GLY A 81 -4.59 15.23 -1.53
N ASP A 82 -3.71 15.05 -0.56
CA ASP A 82 -2.29 15.32 -0.74
C ASP A 82 -1.61 14.17 -1.50
N PHE A 83 -0.78 14.51 -2.48
CA PHE A 83 -0.08 13.52 -3.30
C PHE A 83 1.18 13.06 -2.59
N ASN A 84 1.02 12.36 -1.47
CA ASN A 84 2.11 11.83 -0.66
C ASN A 84 1.63 10.57 0.07
N TRP A 85 2.41 9.49 0.04
CA TRP A 85 2.00 8.26 0.70
C TRP A 85 1.74 8.44 2.19
N ARG A 86 2.54 9.25 2.89
CA ARG A 86 2.42 9.43 4.35
C ARG A 86 1.10 10.05 4.72
N THR A 87 0.69 11.07 3.99
CA THR A 87 -0.55 11.81 4.25
C THR A 87 -1.76 10.98 3.87
N ARG A 88 -1.74 10.30 2.71
CA ARG A 88 -2.85 9.42 2.32
C ARG A 88 -3.01 8.20 3.23
N THR A 89 -1.91 7.59 3.68
CA THR A 89 -1.94 6.50 4.68
C THR A 89 -2.65 6.98 5.95
N VAL A 90 -2.25 8.12 6.50
CA VAL A 90 -2.88 8.63 7.72
C VAL A 90 -4.33 9.04 7.47
N GLY A 91 -4.62 9.77 6.39
CA GLY A 91 -5.97 10.19 6.04
C GLY A 91 -6.94 9.02 5.91
N ALA A 92 -6.52 7.95 5.22
CA ALA A 92 -7.32 6.75 5.06
C ALA A 92 -7.60 6.08 6.42
N TYR A 93 -6.59 5.90 7.28
CA TYR A 93 -6.79 5.29 8.60
C TYR A 93 -7.76 6.11 9.46
N LEU A 94 -7.55 7.43 9.52
CA LEU A 94 -8.36 8.32 10.34
C LEU A 94 -9.81 8.42 9.85
N SER A 95 -10.05 8.29 8.54
CA SER A 95 -11.40 8.25 7.98
C SER A 95 -12.24 7.11 8.56
N VAL A 96 -11.62 5.95 8.82
CA VAL A 96 -12.29 4.79 9.41
C VAL A 96 -12.62 5.00 10.88
N LEU A 97 -11.72 5.63 11.64
CA LEU A 97 -11.95 5.91 13.06
C LEU A 97 -13.20 6.75 13.31
N LYS A 98 -13.54 7.66 12.38
CA LYS A 98 -14.75 8.51 12.46
C LYS A 98 -15.91 8.01 11.60
N ASN A 99 -15.74 6.88 10.92
CA ASN A 99 -16.73 6.29 10.02
C ASN A 99 -17.17 7.23 8.87
N TYR A 100 -16.24 7.95 8.25
CA TYR A 100 -16.51 8.79 7.09
C TYR A 100 -16.66 7.95 5.81
N GLU A 101 -17.75 7.18 5.72
CA GLU A 101 -18.02 6.22 4.65
C GLU A 101 -18.04 6.85 3.25
N ASN A 102 -18.37 8.13 3.14
CA ASN A 102 -18.35 8.86 1.87
C ASN A 102 -16.94 9.00 1.26
N GLN A 103 -15.88 8.74 2.04
CA GLN A 103 -14.49 8.72 1.57
C GLN A 103 -14.03 7.35 1.06
N ILE A 104 -14.83 6.28 1.23
CA ILE A 104 -14.52 4.94 0.72
C ILE A 104 -14.23 4.93 -0.79
N PRO A 105 -15.02 5.61 -1.66
CA PRO A 105 -14.73 5.64 -3.09
C PRO A 105 -13.38 6.30 -3.39
N ILE A 106 -12.96 7.30 -2.60
CA ILE A 106 -11.65 7.96 -2.74
C ILE A 106 -10.53 6.97 -2.44
N ILE A 107 -10.64 6.24 -1.34
CA ILE A 107 -9.67 5.22 -0.92
C ILE A 107 -9.60 4.09 -1.96
N GLY A 108 -10.75 3.63 -2.46
CA GLY A 108 -10.82 2.63 -3.52
C GLY A 108 -10.14 3.06 -4.81
N VAL A 109 -10.37 4.31 -5.27
CA VAL A 109 -9.68 4.86 -6.45
C VAL A 109 -8.17 4.99 -6.21
N HIS A 110 -7.75 5.44 -5.02
CA HIS A 110 -6.32 5.53 -4.67
C HIS A 110 -5.63 4.16 -4.69
N LEU A 111 -6.30 3.11 -4.21
CA LEU A 111 -5.81 1.74 -4.33
C LEU A 111 -5.65 1.33 -5.80
N LEU A 112 -6.71 1.48 -6.61
CA LEU A 112 -6.68 1.07 -8.01
C LEU A 112 -5.60 1.77 -8.83
N LYS A 113 -5.41 3.07 -8.60
CA LYS A 113 -4.40 3.84 -9.34
C LYS A 113 -2.97 3.58 -8.85
N SER A 114 -2.80 3.16 -7.59
CA SER A 114 -1.50 2.80 -7.00
C SER A 114 -0.42 3.87 -7.25
N GLU A 115 -0.77 5.15 -7.08
CA GLU A 115 0.07 6.28 -7.51
C GLU A 115 1.29 6.52 -6.60
N VAL A 116 1.26 6.00 -5.37
CA VAL A 116 2.30 6.17 -4.34
C VAL A 116 2.54 4.86 -3.60
N CYS A 117 3.78 4.61 -3.18
CA CYS A 117 4.16 3.40 -2.44
C CYS A 117 3.65 3.38 -0.99
N TYR A 118 3.69 2.22 -0.31
CA TYR A 118 3.43 2.02 1.12
C TYR A 118 2.02 2.30 1.66
N ALA A 119 1.09 2.70 0.78
CA ALA A 119 -0.28 3.01 1.16
C ALA A 119 -1.31 1.95 0.73
N GLY A 120 -1.00 1.12 -0.28
CA GLY A 120 -1.96 0.18 -0.85
C GLY A 120 -2.35 -0.95 0.11
N ASP A 121 -1.41 -1.45 0.91
CA ASP A 121 -1.68 -2.40 1.98
C ASP A 121 -2.72 -1.87 2.99
N LEU A 122 -2.58 -0.60 3.39
CA LEU A 122 -3.53 0.03 4.31
C LEU A 122 -4.89 0.28 3.64
N TYR A 123 -4.92 0.71 2.37
CA TYR A 123 -6.20 0.81 1.67
C TYR A 123 -6.91 -0.54 1.61
N ALA A 124 -6.17 -1.63 1.36
CA ALA A 124 -6.73 -2.97 1.36
C ALA A 124 -7.31 -3.37 2.72
N LEU A 125 -6.58 -3.08 3.82
CA LEU A 125 -7.06 -3.25 5.19
C LEU A 125 -8.38 -2.51 5.42
N ILE A 126 -8.46 -1.24 5.02
CA ILE A 126 -9.64 -0.38 5.23
C ILE A 126 -10.85 -0.90 4.44
N LEU A 127 -10.63 -1.27 3.18
CA LEU A 127 -11.69 -1.84 2.33
C LEU A 127 -12.21 -3.17 2.91
N ALA A 128 -11.30 -4.01 3.43
CA ALA A 128 -11.67 -5.24 4.13
C ALA A 128 -12.40 -4.98 5.46
N TYR A 129 -12.01 -3.94 6.20
CA TYR A 129 -12.69 -3.51 7.43
C TYR A 129 -14.17 -3.18 7.18
N TYR A 130 -14.47 -2.43 6.12
CA TYR A 130 -15.84 -2.05 5.79
C TYR A 130 -16.69 -3.21 5.26
N ASN A 131 -16.07 -4.17 4.54
CA ASN A 131 -16.70 -5.39 4.05
C ASN A 131 -18.07 -5.14 3.37
N THR A 132 -18.13 -4.19 2.44
CA THR A 132 -19.33 -3.92 1.62
C THR A 132 -19.13 -4.45 0.21
N PRO A 133 -20.20 -4.66 -0.57
CA PRO A 133 -20.05 -5.07 -1.97
C PRO A 133 -19.15 -4.13 -2.79
N GLU A 134 -19.20 -2.83 -2.50
CA GLU A 134 -18.35 -1.83 -3.15
C GLU A 134 -16.87 -1.98 -2.77
N THR A 135 -16.56 -2.17 -1.48
CA THR A 135 -15.16 -2.31 -1.06
C THR A 135 -14.52 -3.60 -1.54
N ILE A 136 -15.28 -4.69 -1.55
CA ILE A 136 -14.86 -5.97 -2.12
C ILE A 136 -14.55 -5.84 -3.61
N GLU A 137 -15.38 -5.10 -4.35
CA GLU A 137 -15.19 -4.88 -5.78
C GLU A 137 -13.89 -4.12 -6.09
N TYR A 138 -13.49 -3.14 -5.26
CA TYR A 138 -12.19 -2.48 -5.41
C TYR A 138 -11.01 -3.44 -5.25
N LEU A 139 -11.06 -4.35 -4.27
CA LEU A 139 -10.03 -5.37 -4.07
C LEU A 139 -9.95 -6.32 -5.27
N HIS A 140 -11.10 -6.74 -5.81
CA HIS A 140 -11.16 -7.60 -7.00
C HIS A 140 -10.59 -6.93 -8.25
N LYS A 141 -11.01 -5.71 -8.56
CA LYS A 141 -10.48 -4.94 -9.70
C LYS A 141 -8.97 -4.76 -9.60
N TYR A 142 -8.46 -4.49 -8.39
CA TYR A 142 -7.02 -4.39 -8.15
C TYR A 142 -6.31 -5.71 -8.52
N LEU A 143 -6.75 -6.84 -7.96
CA LEU A 143 -6.11 -8.14 -8.20
C LEU A 143 -6.21 -8.58 -9.67
N GLU A 144 -7.36 -8.36 -10.31
CA GLU A 144 -7.57 -8.69 -11.71
C GLU A 144 -6.56 -7.99 -12.62
N TYR A 145 -6.20 -6.74 -12.32
CA TYR A 145 -5.21 -6.01 -13.10
C TYR A 145 -3.77 -6.31 -12.66
N TYR A 146 -3.45 -6.12 -11.38
CA TYR A 146 -2.06 -6.09 -10.90
C TYR A 146 -1.41 -7.45 -10.74
N LEU A 147 -2.17 -8.55 -10.66
CA LEU A 147 -1.60 -9.90 -10.74
C LEU A 147 -1.08 -10.25 -12.15
N GLN A 148 -1.46 -9.48 -13.17
CA GLN A 148 -0.96 -9.63 -14.53
C GLN A 148 0.25 -8.74 -14.83
N LYS A 149 0.81 -8.07 -13.80
CA LYS A 149 1.88 -7.09 -13.90
C LYS A 149 3.07 -7.52 -13.04
N PRO A 150 3.78 -8.62 -13.39
CA PRO A 150 4.90 -9.11 -12.61
C PRO A 150 6.03 -8.09 -12.45
N GLU A 151 6.14 -7.12 -13.36
CA GLU A 151 7.09 -6.01 -13.31
C GLU A 151 6.76 -4.93 -12.27
N LEU A 152 5.52 -4.88 -11.77
CA LEU A 152 5.07 -3.92 -10.76
C LEU A 152 5.06 -4.58 -9.39
N ASP A 153 6.00 -4.18 -8.54
CA ASP A 153 6.10 -4.66 -7.15
C ASP A 153 5.32 -3.72 -6.22
N PHE A 154 4.00 -3.90 -6.20
CA PHE A 154 3.04 -3.13 -5.42
C PHE A 154 2.47 -4.02 -4.29
N ASP A 155 1.24 -3.73 -3.85
CA ASP A 155 0.61 -4.35 -2.69
C ASP A 155 -0.21 -5.62 -3.02
N GLN A 156 0.10 -6.34 -4.11
CA GLN A 156 -0.67 -7.54 -4.54
C GLN A 156 -0.86 -8.58 -3.44
N GLU A 157 0.17 -8.84 -2.63
CA GLU A 157 0.11 -9.78 -1.51
C GLU A 157 -0.87 -9.32 -0.43
N ALA A 158 -0.78 -8.05 -0.01
CA ALA A 158 -1.68 -7.48 0.98
C ALA A 158 -3.16 -7.47 0.51
N VAL A 159 -3.41 -7.21 -0.79
CA VAL A 159 -4.76 -7.30 -1.35
C VAL A 159 -5.26 -8.75 -1.40
N LEU A 160 -4.39 -9.73 -1.67
CA LEU A 160 -4.74 -11.15 -1.56
C LEU A 160 -5.09 -11.55 -0.12
N GLU A 161 -4.30 -11.11 0.86
CA GLU A 161 -4.58 -11.35 2.28
C GLU A 161 -5.91 -10.72 2.72
N ALA A 162 -6.23 -9.53 2.20
CA ALA A 162 -7.53 -8.89 2.41
C ALA A 162 -8.69 -9.73 1.87
N VAL A 163 -8.57 -10.26 0.64
CA VAL A 163 -9.58 -11.15 0.07
C VAL A 163 -9.68 -12.47 0.86
N ALA A 164 -8.55 -13.03 1.29
CA ALA A 164 -8.52 -14.25 2.11
C ALA A 164 -9.20 -14.06 3.48
N TYR A 165 -8.98 -12.91 4.11
CA TYR A 165 -9.67 -12.52 5.33
C TYR A 165 -11.19 -12.42 5.11
N LEU A 166 -11.60 -11.77 4.02
CA LEU A 166 -13.01 -11.62 3.67
C LEU A 166 -13.69 -12.96 3.37
N ASP A 167 -13.00 -13.88 2.70
CA ASP A 167 -13.50 -15.25 2.48
C ASP A 167 -13.77 -15.99 3.78
N MET A 168 -12.88 -15.87 4.76
CA MET A 168 -13.08 -16.44 6.09
C MET A 168 -14.32 -15.84 6.78
N ILE A 169 -14.48 -14.52 6.75
CA ILE A 169 -15.59 -13.83 7.44
C ILE A 169 -16.93 -14.06 6.74
N ASN A 170 -16.96 -13.96 5.41
CA ASN A 170 -18.17 -14.06 4.61
C ASN A 170 -18.52 -15.50 4.19
N LYS A 171 -17.65 -16.46 4.50
CA LYS A 171 -17.77 -17.87 4.08
C LYS A 171 -17.87 -18.01 2.56
N THR A 172 -16.99 -17.31 1.85
CA THR A 172 -16.86 -17.34 0.39
C THR A 172 -15.54 -18.00 -0.03
N ASP A 173 -15.32 -18.15 -1.34
CA ASP A 173 -14.09 -18.70 -1.91
C ASP A 173 -13.62 -17.85 -3.11
N ASN A 174 -13.50 -16.55 -2.89
CA ASN A 174 -13.04 -15.61 -3.92
C ASN A 174 -11.52 -15.65 -4.11
N LEU A 175 -10.75 -16.12 -3.14
CA LEU A 175 -9.30 -16.23 -3.24
C LEU A 175 -8.88 -17.27 -4.28
N SER A 176 -9.64 -18.36 -4.42
CA SER A 176 -9.28 -19.49 -5.30
C SER A 176 -9.11 -19.09 -6.77
N LYS A 177 -9.89 -18.12 -7.27
CA LYS A 177 -9.72 -17.56 -8.63
C LYS A 177 -8.38 -16.84 -8.82
N TYR A 178 -7.79 -16.28 -7.76
CA TYR A 178 -6.56 -15.49 -7.85
C TYR A 178 -5.28 -16.29 -7.57
N LEU A 179 -5.36 -17.41 -6.85
CA LEU A 179 -4.16 -18.21 -6.52
C LEU A 179 -3.36 -18.65 -7.76
N LYS A 180 -4.05 -18.98 -8.86
CA LYS A 180 -3.37 -19.32 -10.13
C LYS A 180 -2.64 -18.13 -10.74
N LEU A 181 -3.25 -16.95 -10.69
CA LEU A 181 -2.63 -15.72 -11.20
C LEU A 181 -1.45 -15.29 -10.31
N TRP A 182 -1.60 -15.41 -8.99
CA TRP A 182 -0.53 -15.16 -8.02
C TRP A 182 0.69 -16.04 -8.26
N ASN A 183 0.50 -17.36 -8.36
CA ASN A 183 1.61 -18.29 -8.59
C ASN A 183 2.31 -18.02 -9.93
N LYS A 184 1.53 -17.77 -11.00
CA LYS A 184 2.08 -17.38 -12.30
C LYS A 184 2.89 -16.08 -12.21
N MET A 185 2.38 -15.08 -11.50
CA MET A 185 3.09 -13.81 -11.32
C MET A 185 4.40 -14.00 -10.56
N LEU A 186 4.43 -14.84 -9.51
CA LEU A 186 5.64 -15.17 -8.76
C LEU A 186 6.68 -15.87 -9.63
N GLU A 187 6.25 -16.82 -10.48
CA GLU A 187 7.12 -17.47 -11.46
C GLU A 187 7.72 -16.45 -12.44
N GLU A 188 6.89 -15.57 -13.01
CA GLU A 188 7.34 -14.51 -13.93
C GLU A 188 8.31 -13.53 -13.24
N ARG A 189 8.02 -13.11 -11.99
CA ARG A 189 8.92 -12.28 -11.17
C ARG A 189 10.28 -12.94 -10.94
N ASN A 190 10.29 -14.25 -10.67
CA ASN A 190 11.51 -15.01 -10.50
C ASN A 190 12.34 -15.03 -11.79
N GLU A 191 11.71 -15.29 -12.94
CA GLU A 191 12.39 -15.27 -14.23
C GLU A 191 12.93 -13.87 -14.59
N ILE A 192 12.17 -12.80 -14.33
CA ILE A 192 12.64 -11.41 -14.48
C ILE A 192 13.86 -11.16 -13.60
N SER A 193 13.83 -11.62 -12.35
CA SER A 193 14.93 -11.47 -11.39
C SER A 193 16.18 -12.21 -11.85
N LYS A 194 16.05 -13.46 -12.33
CA LYS A 194 17.18 -14.22 -12.92
C LYS A 194 17.82 -13.49 -14.09
N VAL A 195 17.04 -12.97 -15.03
CA VAL A 195 17.55 -12.22 -16.18
C VAL A 195 18.30 -10.97 -15.73
N ARG A 196 17.77 -10.23 -14.75
CA ARG A 196 18.44 -9.06 -14.16
C ARG A 196 19.76 -9.44 -13.50
N ASN A 197 19.76 -10.51 -12.71
CA ASN A 197 20.94 -11.00 -12.01
C ASN A 197 22.04 -11.43 -12.99
N ILE A 198 21.70 -12.09 -14.10
CA ILE A 198 22.66 -12.44 -15.16
C ILE A 198 23.26 -11.16 -15.79
N ARG A 199 22.45 -10.13 -16.01
CA ARG A 199 22.94 -8.84 -16.55
C ARG A 199 23.89 -8.14 -15.57
N ILE A 200 23.57 -8.15 -14.28
CA ILE A 200 24.43 -7.60 -13.23
C ILE A 200 25.74 -8.38 -13.13
N ALA A 201 25.69 -9.72 -13.16
CA ALA A 201 26.87 -10.58 -13.15
C ALA A 201 27.82 -10.26 -14.32
N LYS A 202 27.28 -9.98 -15.52
CA LYS A 202 28.09 -9.52 -16.67
C LYS A 202 28.74 -8.16 -16.47
N ILE A 203 28.12 -7.26 -15.70
CA ILE A 203 28.70 -5.97 -15.35
C ILE A 203 29.83 -6.16 -14.33
N ILE A 204 29.57 -6.95 -13.27
CA ILE A 204 30.56 -7.29 -12.24
C ILE A 204 31.77 -7.98 -12.89
N GLU A 205 31.57 -8.94 -13.79
CA GLU A 205 32.67 -9.62 -14.48
C GLU A 205 33.57 -8.64 -15.26
N LYS A 206 32.98 -7.62 -15.89
CA LYS A 206 33.74 -6.59 -16.62
C LYS A 206 34.48 -5.62 -15.70
N GLN A 207 33.96 -5.34 -14.51
CA GLN A 207 34.50 -4.34 -13.59
C GLN A 207 35.47 -4.94 -12.58
N GLU A 208 35.19 -6.15 -12.09
CA GLU A 208 35.82 -6.77 -10.93
C GLU A 208 36.35 -8.18 -11.23
N GLY A 209 36.08 -8.72 -12.41
CA GLY A 209 36.56 -10.03 -12.84
C GLY A 209 35.61 -11.20 -12.56
N LYS A 210 35.95 -12.35 -13.14
CA LYS A 210 35.10 -13.54 -13.19
C LYS A 210 34.78 -14.13 -11.81
N GLU A 211 35.73 -14.11 -10.89
CA GLU A 211 35.57 -14.67 -9.54
C GLU A 211 34.49 -13.91 -8.72
N SER A 212 34.46 -12.58 -8.81
CA SER A 212 33.42 -11.75 -8.17
C SER A 212 32.03 -12.00 -8.74
N SER A 213 31.94 -12.21 -10.06
CA SER A 213 30.69 -12.54 -10.76
C SER A 213 30.14 -13.91 -10.33
N GLU A 214 30.99 -14.93 -10.26
CA GLU A 214 30.61 -16.28 -9.82
C GLU A 214 30.17 -16.30 -8.34
N LYS A 215 30.85 -15.53 -7.48
CA LYS A 215 30.46 -15.36 -6.08
C LYS A 215 29.09 -14.69 -5.93
N TYR A 216 28.81 -13.66 -6.73
CA TYR A 216 27.51 -12.99 -6.76
C TYR A 216 26.38 -13.95 -7.15
N LEU A 217 26.55 -14.73 -8.22
CA LEU A 217 25.55 -15.69 -8.67
C LEU A 217 25.28 -16.78 -7.61
N LYS A 218 26.33 -17.31 -6.99
CA LYS A 218 26.22 -18.37 -5.97
C LYS A 218 25.44 -17.94 -4.71
N ASN A 219 25.46 -16.65 -4.37
CA ASN A 219 24.73 -16.12 -3.23
C ASN A 219 23.22 -15.95 -3.49
N LEU A 220 22.79 -15.94 -4.76
CA LEU A 220 21.37 -15.76 -5.12
C LEU A 220 20.54 -17.03 -4.97
N ASP A 221 21.15 -18.21 -5.07
CA ASP A 221 20.49 -19.53 -4.94
C ASP A 221 19.97 -19.82 -3.51
N GLN A 222 20.23 -18.93 -2.54
CA GLN A 222 19.83 -19.07 -1.14
C GLN A 222 18.56 -18.29 -0.76
N VAL A 223 17.95 -17.55 -1.69
CA VAL A 223 16.75 -16.76 -1.40
C VAL A 223 15.52 -17.66 -1.45
N ILE A 224 15.02 -18.01 -0.26
CA ILE A 224 13.77 -18.75 -0.06
C ILE A 224 12.61 -17.83 -0.43
N ILE A 225 11.94 -18.10 -1.56
CA ILE A 225 10.62 -17.52 -1.85
C ILE A 225 9.60 -18.39 -1.13
N ASN A 226 9.15 -17.95 0.04
CA ASN A 226 8.02 -18.60 0.71
C ASN A 226 7.02 -17.56 1.22
N PRO A 227 6.06 -17.12 0.40
CA PRO A 227 4.92 -16.35 0.88
C PRO A 227 3.78 -17.33 1.15
N GLU A 228 3.79 -17.95 2.33
CA GLU A 228 2.52 -18.48 2.84
C GLU A 228 1.63 -17.27 3.16
N LEU A 229 0.63 -17.02 2.31
CA LEU A 229 -0.38 -15.98 2.55
C LEU A 229 -0.94 -16.13 3.96
N SER A 230 -0.91 -15.05 4.75
CA SER A 230 -1.28 -15.11 6.15
C SER A 230 -2.29 -14.03 6.51
N ILE A 231 -3.49 -14.43 6.90
CA ILE A 231 -4.51 -13.49 7.36
C ILE A 231 -4.25 -12.99 8.79
N LYS A 232 -3.17 -13.44 9.45
CA LYS A 232 -2.90 -13.11 10.86
C LYS A 232 -2.76 -11.60 11.06
N HIS A 233 -1.91 -10.96 10.25
CA HIS A 233 -1.63 -9.53 10.40
C HIS A 233 -2.89 -8.69 10.18
N ILE A 234 -3.61 -8.92 9.08
CA ILE A 234 -4.83 -8.17 8.78
C ILE A 234 -5.92 -8.40 9.84
N THR A 235 -6.05 -9.63 10.37
CA THR A 235 -6.99 -9.93 11.46
C THR A 235 -6.66 -9.15 12.73
N GLU A 236 -5.38 -9.10 13.12
CA GLU A 236 -4.92 -8.33 14.28
C GLU A 236 -5.18 -6.82 14.09
N GLN A 237 -4.89 -6.28 12.91
CA GLN A 237 -5.10 -4.87 12.59
C GLN A 237 -6.58 -4.49 12.57
N ILE A 238 -7.46 -5.28 11.94
CA ILE A 238 -8.90 -5.00 11.92
C ILE A 238 -9.48 -5.03 13.34
N LYS A 239 -9.10 -6.03 14.14
CA LYS A 239 -9.55 -6.12 15.54
C LYS A 239 -9.11 -4.89 16.33
N PHE A 240 -7.86 -4.49 16.21
CA PHE A 240 -7.35 -3.30 16.88
C PHE A 240 -8.08 -2.03 16.41
N LEU A 241 -8.33 -1.87 15.11
CA LEU A 241 -9.05 -0.74 14.56
C LEU A 241 -10.51 -0.67 15.06
N GLN A 242 -11.17 -1.82 15.21
CA GLN A 242 -12.51 -1.91 15.82
C GLN A 242 -12.50 -1.45 17.28
N GLU A 243 -11.52 -1.89 18.07
CA GLU A 243 -11.35 -1.48 19.47
C GLU A 243 -11.08 0.02 19.58
N LEU A 244 -10.14 0.55 18.78
CA LEU A 244 -9.78 1.96 18.80
C LEU A 244 -10.94 2.87 18.37
N ARG A 245 -11.70 2.47 17.33
CA ARG A 245 -12.86 3.24 16.85
C ARG A 245 -13.89 3.50 17.96
N SER A 246 -14.10 2.57 18.90
CA SER A 246 -15.08 2.73 19.99
C SER A 246 -14.85 3.95 20.89
N TYR A 247 -13.67 4.57 20.83
CA TYR A 247 -13.33 5.80 21.55
C TYR A 247 -13.60 7.10 20.75
N PHE A 248 -13.90 6.97 19.46
CA PHE A 248 -14.14 8.05 18.50
C PHE A 248 -15.63 8.23 18.15
N ASP A 249 -16.48 7.30 18.59
CA ASP A 249 -17.94 7.36 18.56
C ASP A 249 -18.51 8.40 19.55
#